data_AF-A0A838KBQ5-F1
#
_entry.id   AF-A0A838KBQ5-F1
#
_cell.length_a   1.000
_cell.length_b   1.000
_cell.length_c   1.000
_cell.angle_alpha   90.00
_cell.angle_beta   90.00
_cell.angle_gamma   90.00
#
_symmetry.space_group_name_H-M   'P 1'
#
loop_
_entity.id
_entity.type
_entity.pdbx_description
1 polymer ?
#
loop_
_entity_poly.entity_id
_entity_poly.type
_entity_poly.pdbx_seq_one_letter_code
_entity_poly.pdbx_strand_id
1 'polypeptide(L)' 'MIGHPERLRTDHPELALLIHMDGQGTPAQKHATWRAVRAARPAGVPLGWKNFYDEDNPTFTPARTMAKRPRPVMVFYQ' A
#
# COMPACT_ATOMS: atom_id res chain seq x y z
N MET A 1 -2.55 4.98 10.24
CA MET A 1 -2.53 3.55 10.61
C MET A 1 -3.95 3.01 10.57
N ILE A 2 -4.18 1.80 10.07
CA ILE A 2 -5.52 1.20 10.00
C ILE A 2 -5.91 0.75 11.42
N GLY A 3 -6.90 1.41 12.02
CA GLY A 3 -7.27 1.17 13.43
C GLY A 3 -8.32 0.08 13.64
N HIS A 4 -9.29 -0.03 12.72
CA HIS A 4 -10.45 -0.93 12.83
C HIS A 4 -10.71 -1.70 11.52
N PRO A 5 -9.77 -2.54 11.06
CA PRO A 5 -9.91 -3.27 9.80
C PRO A 5 -11.15 -4.19 9.75
N GLU A 6 -11.60 -4.68 10.89
CA GLU A 6 -12.80 -5.51 11.05
C GLU A 6 -14.11 -4.79 10.66
N ARG A 7 -14.10 -3.46 10.61
CA ARG A 7 -15.28 -2.66 10.20
C ARG A 7 -15.36 -2.44 8.69
N LEU A 8 -14.35 -2.88 7.92
CA LEU A 8 -14.37 -2.79 6.47
C LEU A 8 -15.32 -3.85 5.90
N ARG A 9 -16.34 -3.39 5.18
CA ARG A 9 -17.22 -4.26 4.39
C ARG A 9 -16.60 -4.53 3.03
N THR A 10 -16.27 -5.79 2.78
CA THR A 10 -15.62 -6.25 1.54
C THR A 10 -16.48 -7.24 0.75
N ASP A 11 -17.78 -7.27 1.07
CA ASP A 11 -18.78 -8.21 0.59
C ASP A 11 -19.72 -7.62 -0.47
N HIS A 12 -19.51 -6.36 -0.85
CA HIS A 12 -20.28 -5.68 -1.90
C HIS A 12 -19.75 -6.04 -3.30
N PRO A 13 -20.47 -6.82 -4.12
CA PRO A 13 -19.98 -7.24 -5.44
C PRO A 13 -19.82 -6.10 -6.43
N GLU A 14 -20.52 -4.97 -6.24
CA GLU A 14 -20.48 -3.77 -7.08
C GLU A 14 -19.29 -2.85 -6.77
N LEU A 15 -18.52 -3.12 -5.71
CA LEU A 15 -17.40 -2.28 -5.26
C LEU A 15 -16.06 -3.01 -5.32
N ALA A 16 -15.06 -2.38 -5.93
CA ALA A 16 -13.68 -2.80 -5.82
C ALA A 16 -12.99 -2.06 -4.67
N LEU A 17 -12.62 -2.80 -3.61
CA LEU A 17 -11.90 -2.25 -2.46
C LEU A 17 -10.42 -2.60 -2.52
N LEU A 18 -9.54 -1.63 -2.30
CA LEU A 18 -8.12 -1.84 -2.08
C LEU A 18 -7.63 -0.98 -0.92
N ILE A 19 -6.58 -1.42 -0.23
CA ILE A 19 -5.91 -0.62 0.79
C ILE A 19 -4.64 -0.04 0.20
N HIS A 20 -4.58 1.29 0.13
CA HIS A 20 -3.43 2.00 -0.42
C HIS A 20 -2.43 2.30 0.68
N MET A 21 -1.19 1.82 0.53
CA MET A 21 -0.11 2.25 1.41
C MET A 21 0.26 3.70 1.12
N ASP A 22 0.15 4.53 2.16
CA ASP A 22 0.50 5.95 2.16
C ASP A 22 1.63 6.19 3.16
N GLY A 23 2.87 5.96 2.72
CA GLY A 23 4.07 6.22 3.50
C GLY A 23 5.17 6.73 2.61
N GLN A 24 5.88 7.76 3.08
CA GLN A 24 6.93 8.46 2.35
C GLN A 24 8.28 8.37 3.07
N GLY A 25 9.35 8.80 2.40
CA GLY A 25 10.68 8.93 2.99
C GLY A 25 11.68 7.90 2.46
N THR A 26 12.58 7.46 3.34
CA THR A 26 13.62 6.49 2.98
C THR A 26 13.02 5.13 2.61
N PRO A 27 13.75 4.29 1.84
CA PRO A 27 13.35 2.91 1.56
C PRO A 27 12.99 2.10 2.83
N ALA A 28 13.70 2.35 3.93
CA ALA A 28 13.45 1.69 5.21
C ALA A 28 12.08 2.09 5.80
N GLN A 29 11.76 3.38 5.81
CA GLN A 29 10.46 3.90 6.25
C GLN A 29 9.32 3.37 5.37
N LYS A 30 9.50 3.39 4.04
CA LYS A 30 8.57 2.79 3.08
C LYS A 30 8.29 1.31 3.38
N HIS A 31 9.34 0.54 3.66
CA HIS A 31 9.20 -0.88 4.03
C HIS A 31 8.51 -1.08 5.38
N ALA A 32 8.77 -0.20 6.36
CA ALA A 32 8.08 -0.24 7.64
C ALA A 32 6.57 -0.01 7.46
N THR A 33 6.18 1.03 6.73
CA THR A 33 4.77 1.30 6.41
C THR A 33 4.13 0.15 5.64
N TRP A 34 4.83 -0.41 4.64
CA TRP A 34 4.34 -1.58 3.88
C TRP A 34 4.01 -2.76 4.80
N ARG A 35 4.92 -3.09 5.73
CA ARG A 35 4.73 -4.20 6.67
C ARG A 35 3.54 -3.94 7.60
N ALA A 36 3.42 -2.73 8.14
CA ALA A 36 2.32 -2.36 9.03
C ALA A 36 0.96 -2.43 8.31
N VAL A 37 0.86 -1.86 7.12
CA VAL A 37 -0.37 -1.89 6.30
C VAL A 37 -0.73 -3.33 5.93
N ARG A 38 0.24 -4.14 5.50
CA ARG A 38 -0.01 -5.54 5.13
C ARG A 38 -0.47 -6.38 6.33
N ALA A 39 0.06 -6.12 7.52
CA ALA A 39 -0.31 -6.83 8.74
C ALA A 39 -1.71 -6.45 9.23
N ALA A 40 -2.09 -5.17 9.09
CA ALA A 40 -3.40 -4.68 9.57
C ALA A 40 -4.56 -4.92 8.59
N ARG A 41 -4.26 -5.22 7.31
CA ARG A 41 -5.29 -5.36 6.27
C ARG A 41 -6.10 -6.66 6.44
N PRO A 42 -7.45 -6.64 6.25
CA PRO A 42 -8.26 -7.87 6.15
C PRO A 42 -7.77 -8.82 5.06
N ALA A 43 -7.82 -10.13 5.31
CA ALA A 43 -7.37 -11.13 4.34
C ALA A 43 -8.05 -10.96 2.96
N GLY A 44 -7.32 -11.23 1.87
CA GLY A 44 -7.87 -11.16 0.51
C GLY A 44 -7.94 -9.75 -0.13
N VAL A 45 -8.05 -8.68 0.65
CA VAL A 45 -8.11 -7.30 0.12
C VAL A 45 -6.85 -6.92 -0.70
N PRO A 46 -6.95 -6.40 -1.93
CA PRO A 46 -5.77 -5.94 -2.69
C PRO A 46 -5.03 -4.77 -2.02
N LEU A 47 -3.74 -4.60 -2.37
CA LEU A 47 -2.92 -3.48 -1.89
C LEU A 47 -2.53 -2.54 -3.03
N GLY A 48 -2.51 -1.25 -2.73
CA GLY A 48 -1.90 -0.22 -3.56
C GLY A 48 -0.60 0.32 -2.96
N TRP A 49 0.19 1.03 -3.75
CA TRP A 49 1.42 1.70 -3.33
C TRP A 49 1.45 3.16 -3.79
N LYS A 50 1.89 4.09 -2.93
CA LYS A 50 2.19 5.48 -3.33
C LYS A 50 3.69 5.69 -3.42
N ASN A 51 4.15 6.32 -4.49
CA ASN A 51 5.48 6.90 -4.62
C ASN A 51 5.37 8.41 -4.60
N PHE A 52 6.30 9.06 -3.90
CA PHE A 52 6.38 10.49 -3.73
C PHE A 52 7.62 11.01 -4.45
N TYR A 53 7.48 11.98 -5.35
CA TYR A 53 8.62 12.48 -6.13
C TYR A 53 9.61 13.26 -5.29
N ASP A 54 9.13 14.07 -4.33
CA ASP A 54 9.97 14.97 -3.53
C ASP A 54 10.29 14.39 -2.15
N GLU A 55 9.36 13.63 -1.55
CA GLU A 55 9.48 13.12 -0.19
C GLU A 55 10.14 11.73 -0.10
N ASP A 56 10.09 10.92 -1.16
CA ASP A 56 10.83 9.66 -1.18
C ASP A 56 12.28 9.90 -1.58
N ASN A 57 13.23 9.41 -0.76
CA ASN A 57 14.65 9.55 -1.07
C ASN A 57 15.41 8.23 -0.91
N PRO A 58 15.76 7.53 -2.02
CA PRO A 58 15.29 7.78 -3.39
C PRO A 58 13.87 7.25 -3.62
N THR A 59 13.12 7.89 -4.52
CA THR A 59 11.86 7.35 -5.05
C THR A 59 12.09 5.97 -5.68
N PHE A 60 11.17 5.02 -5.43
CA PHE A 60 11.28 3.70 -6.04
C PHE A 60 10.96 3.75 -7.53
N THR A 61 11.78 3.05 -8.32
CA THR A 61 11.46 2.77 -9.71
C THR A 61 10.20 1.91 -9.81
N PRO A 62 9.44 1.99 -10.92
CA PRO A 62 8.28 1.11 -11.15
C PRO A 62 8.61 -0.37 -10.94
N ALA A 63 9.76 -0.85 -11.45
CA ALA A 63 10.19 -2.23 -11.27
C ALA A 63 10.39 -2.60 -9.79
N ARG A 64 11.00 -1.72 -8.99
CA ARG A 64 11.18 -1.94 -7.54
C ARG A 64 9.85 -1.95 -6.78
N THR A 65 8.91 -1.10 -7.17
CA THR A 65 7.55 -1.08 -6.60
C THR A 65 6.79 -2.36 -6.96
N MET A 66 6.82 -2.78 -8.21
CA MET A 66 6.11 -3.97 -8.69
C MET A 66 6.73 -5.30 -8.22
N ALA A 67 7.97 -5.27 -7.71
CA ALA A 67 8.61 -6.42 -7.07
C ALA A 67 8.12 -6.69 -5.63
N LYS A 68 7.28 -5.81 -5.04
CA LYS A 68 6.75 -6.01 -3.69
C LYS A 68 5.80 -7.20 -3.63
N ARG A 69 5.74 -7.83 -2.45
CA ARG A 69 4.84 -8.97 -2.17
C ARG A 69 3.91 -8.67 -0.98
N PRO A 70 2.58 -8.84 -1.15
CA PRO A 70 1.88 -9.13 -2.42
C PRO A 70 2.10 -8.01 -3.46
N ARG A 71 1.97 -8.33 -4.76
CA ARG A 71 2.18 -7.36 -5.83
C ARG A 71 1.10 -6.26 -5.75
N PRO A 72 1.47 -4.97 -5.71
CA PRO A 72 0.49 -3.89 -5.73
C PRO A 72 -0.36 -3.97 -7.01
N VAL A 73 -1.66 -3.77 -6.89
CA VAL A 73 -2.59 -3.73 -8.04
C VAL A 73 -2.78 -2.32 -8.59
N MET A 74 -2.41 -1.32 -7.80
CA MET A 74 -2.47 0.10 -8.14
C MET A 74 -1.21 0.78 -7.62
N VAL A 75 -0.60 1.62 -8.45
CA VAL A 75 0.52 2.49 -8.05
C VAL A 75 0.14 3.92 -8.38
N PHE A 76 0.27 4.80 -7.40
CA PHE A 76 0.03 6.23 -7.56
C PHE A 76 1.34 6.98 -7.35
N TYR A 77 1.55 8.01 -8.15
CA TYR A 77 2.68 8.91 -8.06
C TYR A 77 2.14 10.29 -7.67
N GLN A 78 2.73 10.87 -6.63
CA GLN A 78 2.42 12.20 -6.12
C GLN A 78 3.67 13.05 -6.16
#